data_AF-A0A7J5YQQ3-F1
#
_entry.id   AF-A0A7J5YQQ3-F1
#
_cell.length_a   1.000
_cell.length_b   1.000
_cell.length_c   1.000
_cell.angle_alpha   90.00
_cell.angle_beta   90.00
_cell.angle_gamma   90.00
#
_symmetry.space_group_name_H-M   'P 1'
#
loop_
_entity.id
_entity.type
_entity.pdbx_description
1 polymer ?
#
loop_
_entity_poly.entity_id
_entity_poly.type
_entity_poly.pdbx_seq_one_letter_code
_entity_poly.pdbx_strand_id
1 'polypeptide(L)'
;MRLCEGKSNGGIGQGVPVVALIVEGGPNVISIVLEYLRDTPPIPVVVCDGSGRASDILAFGHKYSEDGGIINESLRDQLLVTIQKTFTYSRTQAQHLFIILMECMKKKELTQTNS
;
A
#
# COMPACT_ATOMS: atom_id res chain seq x y z
N MET A 1 -5.68 9.39 -11.14
CA MET A 1 -5.55 9.69 -9.70
C MET A 1 -5.21 11.17 -9.58
N ARG A 2 -6.14 12.03 -9.13
CA ARG A 2 -5.84 13.45 -8.89
C ARG A 2 -5.22 13.56 -7.50
N LEU A 3 -3.94 13.87 -7.43
CA LEU A 3 -3.31 14.39 -6.22
C LEU A 3 -3.71 15.86 -6.11
N CYS A 4 -4.42 16.23 -5.05
CA CYS A 4 -4.56 17.63 -4.67
C CYS A 4 -3.28 18.02 -3.92
N GLU A 5 -2.31 18.62 -4.63
CA GLU A 5 -1.11 19.16 -4.00
C GLU A 5 -1.44 20.51 -3.32
N GLY A 6 -1.63 20.48 -2.00
CA GLY A 6 -1.68 21.68 -1.16
C GLY A 6 -0.32 21.96 -0.54
N LYS A 7 0.48 22.84 -1.15
CA LYS A 7 1.71 23.36 -0.53
C LYS A 7 1.34 24.27 0.65
N SER A 8 1.83 24.02 1.85
CA SER A 8 1.71 24.97 2.98
C SER A 8 3.08 25.30 3.56
N ASN A 9 3.46 26.57 3.38
CA ASN A 9 4.62 27.21 4.00
C ASN A 9 4.23 27.67 5.41
N GLY A 10 5.18 27.59 6.35
CA GLY A 10 4.94 27.68 7.78
C GLY A 10 4.11 28.88 8.28
N GLY A 11 3.27 28.61 9.27
CA GLY A 11 2.46 29.55 10.03
C GLY A 11 1.37 28.79 10.76
N ILE A 12 1.19 29.05 12.05
CA ILE A 12 0.25 28.36 12.96
C ILE A 12 -1.19 28.43 12.38
N GLY A 13 -1.58 27.40 11.64
CA GLY A 13 -2.86 27.30 10.92
C GLY A 13 -2.99 25.87 10.39
N GLN A 14 -4.00 25.15 10.85
CA GLN A 14 -4.22 23.74 10.52
C GLN A 14 -4.39 23.58 9.01
N GLY A 15 -3.34 23.16 8.31
CA GLY A 15 -3.39 22.87 6.88
C GLY A 15 -4.39 21.77 6.58
N VAL A 16 -4.94 21.76 5.37
CA VAL A 16 -5.89 20.73 4.93
C VAL A 16 -5.17 19.37 4.94
N PRO A 17 -5.63 18.37 5.72
CA PRO A 17 -5.01 17.06 5.74
C PRO A 17 -5.22 16.38 4.38
N VAL A 18 -4.14 15.88 3.79
CA VAL A 18 -4.16 15.13 2.53
C VAL A 18 -4.07 13.65 2.85
N VAL A 19 -4.92 12.85 2.22
CA VAL A 19 -4.91 11.38 2.28
C VAL A 19 -5.03 10.80 0.88
N ALA A 20 -4.36 9.67 0.62
CA ALA A 20 -4.46 8.95 -0.64
C ALA A 20 -5.50 7.82 -0.53
N LEU A 21 -6.45 7.74 -1.46
CA LEU A 21 -7.43 6.66 -1.52
C LEU A 21 -7.08 5.68 -2.63
N ILE A 22 -6.92 4.40 -2.29
CA ILE A 22 -6.64 3.30 -3.21
C ILE A 22 -7.92 2.50 -3.41
N VAL A 23 -8.48 2.57 -4.61
CA VAL A 23 -9.66 1.81 -5.01
C VAL A 23 -9.23 0.70 -5.95
N GLU A 24 -9.00 1.01 -7.22
CA GLU A 24 -8.47 0.04 -8.18
C GLU A 24 -7.04 0.38 -8.60
N GLY A 25 -6.34 -0.62 -9.13
CA GLY A 25 -4.97 -0.41 -9.56
C GLY A 25 -4.31 -1.65 -10.16
N GLY A 26 -3.29 -1.37 -10.97
CA GLY A 26 -2.28 -2.35 -11.32
C GLY A 26 -1.14 -2.41 -10.30
N PRO A 27 -0.11 -3.23 -10.54
CA PRO A 27 0.99 -3.46 -9.61
C PRO A 27 1.79 -2.17 -9.30
N ASN A 28 1.86 -1.21 -10.24
CA ASN A 28 2.49 0.09 -10.01
C ASN A 28 1.87 0.89 -8.86
N VAL A 29 0.58 0.67 -8.55
CA VAL A 29 -0.09 1.38 -7.45
C VAL A 29 0.55 1.02 -6.11
N ILE A 30 1.03 -0.22 -5.93
CA ILE A 30 1.72 -0.64 -4.70
C ILE A 30 3.03 0.12 -4.53
N SER A 31 3.77 0.38 -5.62
CA SER A 31 4.97 1.21 -5.59
C SER A 31 4.67 2.67 -5.24
N ILE A 32 3.61 3.25 -5.81
CA ILE A 32 3.16 4.61 -5.50
C ILE A 32 2.75 4.73 -4.02
N VAL A 33 2.08 3.71 -3.48
CA VAL A 33 1.75 3.65 -2.05
C VAL A 33 3.02 3.69 -1.20
N LEU A 34 4.06 2.93 -1.57
CA LEU A 34 5.34 2.98 -0.85
C LEU A 34 5.97 4.38 -0.91
N GLU A 35 5.88 5.07 -2.05
CA GLU A 35 6.36 6.45 -2.21
C GLU A 35 5.61 7.41 -1.29
N TYR A 36 4.27 7.35 -1.26
CA TYR A 36 3.44 8.16 -0.34
C TYR A 36 3.81 7.94 1.12
N LEU A 37 4.00 6.69 1.52
CA LEU A 37 4.39 6.34 2.88
C LEU A 37 5.81 6.82 3.21
N ARG A 38 6.70 6.98 2.22
CA ARG A 38 8.08 7.45 2.39
C ARG A 38 8.24 8.96 2.27
N ASP A 39 7.21 9.69 1.85
CA ASP A 39 7.25 11.14 1.69
C ASP A 39 7.51 11.87 3.02
N THR A 40 7.85 13.15 2.96
CA THR A 40 8.14 14.01 4.11
C THR A 40 7.36 15.34 4.00
N PRO A 41 6.22 15.49 4.70
CA PRO A 41 5.61 14.52 5.62
C PRO A 41 4.98 13.32 4.90
N PRO A 42 4.90 12.14 5.52
CA PRO A 42 4.34 10.97 4.87
C PRO A 42 2.83 11.16 4.64
N ILE A 43 2.34 10.67 3.50
CA ILE A 43 0.93 10.78 3.11
C ILE A 43 0.18 9.52 3.58
N PRO A 44 -0.82 9.65 4.47
CA PRO A 44 -1.64 8.51 4.90
C PRO A 44 -2.43 7.92 3.72
N VAL A 45 -2.59 6.59 3.74
CA VAL A 45 -3.24 5.83 2.67
C VAL A 45 -4.46 5.10 3.22
N VAL A 46 -5.59 5.21 2.52
CA VAL A 46 -6.81 4.44 2.76
C VAL A 46 -6.99 3.49 1.60
N VAL A 47 -7.17 2.20 1.89
CA VAL A 47 -7.35 1.14 0.90
C VAL A 47 -8.77 0.61 0.98
N CYS A 48 -9.45 0.57 -0.16
CA CYS A 48 -10.77 -0.03 -0.31
C CYS A 48 -10.66 -1.55 -0.53
N ASP A 49 -10.82 -2.36 0.51
CA ASP A 49 -10.77 -3.83 0.39
C ASP A 49 -11.88 -4.35 -0.55
N GLY A 50 -11.56 -5.33 -1.39
CA GLY A 50 -12.48 -5.93 -2.36
C GLY A 50 -12.79 -5.06 -3.58
N SER A 51 -12.14 -3.90 -3.73
CA SER A 51 -12.47 -2.96 -4.81
C SER A 51 -11.63 -3.17 -6.06
N GLY A 52 -10.51 -3.90 -6.01
CA GLY A 52 -9.70 -4.19 -7.19
C GLY A 52 -8.36 -4.85 -6.91
N ARG A 53 -7.65 -5.23 -7.98
CA ARG A 53 -6.45 -6.07 -7.88
C ARG A 53 -5.35 -5.55 -6.96
N ALA A 54 -5.00 -4.26 -7.03
CA ALA A 54 -3.96 -3.70 -6.17
C ALA A 54 -4.45 -3.47 -4.73
N SER A 55 -5.70 -3.02 -4.56
CA SER A 55 -6.27 -2.78 -3.23
C SER A 55 -6.47 -4.09 -2.47
N ASP A 56 -6.91 -5.17 -3.11
CA ASP A 56 -7.06 -6.48 -2.49
C ASP A 56 -5.71 -7.01 -1.97
N ILE A 57 -4.64 -6.86 -2.75
CA ILE A 57 -3.28 -7.26 -2.35
C ILE A 57 -2.76 -6.40 -1.19
N LEU A 58 -3.01 -5.08 -1.23
CA LEU A 58 -2.66 -4.17 -0.14
C LEU A 58 -3.44 -4.47 1.14
N ALA A 59 -4.74 -4.72 1.01
CA ALA A 59 -5.64 -5.05 2.12
C ALA A 59 -5.26 -6.38 2.75
N PHE A 60 -4.93 -7.39 1.94
CA PHE A 60 -4.38 -8.66 2.43
C PHE A 60 -3.07 -8.43 3.20
N GLY A 61 -2.13 -7.68 2.62
CA GLY A 61 -0.87 -7.33 3.28
C GLY A 61 -1.10 -6.66 4.62
N HIS A 62 -2.02 -5.69 4.68
CA HIS A 62 -2.36 -4.96 5.90
C HIS A 62 -3.02 -5.87 6.95
N LYS A 63 -3.96 -6.72 6.55
CA LYS A 63 -4.70 -7.60 7.45
C LYS A 63 -3.82 -8.67 8.10
N TYR A 64 -2.87 -9.24 7.35
CA TYR A 64 -2.11 -10.40 7.80
C TYR A 64 -0.64 -10.11 8.16
N SER A 65 -0.14 -8.89 7.92
CA SER A 65 1.17 -8.49 8.42
C SER A 65 1.13 -8.13 9.91
N GLU A 66 2.18 -8.50 10.62
CA GLU A 66 2.51 -8.02 11.95
C GLU A 66 3.29 -6.70 11.86
N ASP A 67 3.55 -6.09 13.01
CA ASP A 67 4.36 -4.88 13.11
C ASP A 67 5.73 -5.10 12.46
N GLY A 68 6.20 -4.11 11.70
CA GLY A 68 7.45 -4.21 10.94
C GLY A 68 7.34 -4.95 9.59
N GLY A 69 6.12 -5.24 9.12
CA GLY A 69 5.90 -5.80 7.79
C GLY A 69 6.28 -7.28 7.67
N ILE A 70 6.09 -8.03 8.75
CA ILE A 70 6.38 -9.48 8.82
C ILE A 70 5.09 -10.25 8.56
N ILE A 71 5.16 -11.33 7.79
CA ILE A 71 4.03 -12.24 7.55
C ILE A 71 4.50 -13.70 7.64
N ASN A 72 3.61 -14.57 8.13
CA ASN A 72 3.85 -16.01 8.23
C ASN A 72 4.28 -16.61 6.88
N GLU A 73 5.19 -17.58 6.91
CA GLU A 73 5.75 -18.20 5.70
C GLU A 73 4.69 -18.87 4.81
N SER A 74 3.71 -19.55 5.41
CA SER A 74 2.62 -20.17 4.63
C SER A 74 1.76 -19.12 3.90
N LEU A 75 1.47 -17.99 4.57
CA LEU A 75 0.74 -16.87 3.99
C LEU A 75 1.57 -16.12 2.95
N ARG A 76 2.89 -16.01 3.16
CA ARG A 76 3.83 -15.46 2.16
C ARG A 76 3.76 -16.25 0.87
N ASP A 77 3.85 -17.58 0.93
CA ASP A 77 3.83 -18.41 -0.27
C ASP A 77 2.48 -18.32 -1.00
N GLN A 78 1.37 -18.33 -0.24
CA GLN A 78 0.04 -18.11 -0.81
C GLN A 78 -0.08 -16.73 -1.47
N LEU A 79 0.40 -15.68 -0.82
CA LEU A 79 0.36 -14.32 -1.34
C LEU A 79 1.22 -14.17 -2.60
N LEU A 80 2.40 -14.80 -2.67
CA LEU A 80 3.22 -14.82 -3.87
C LEU A 80 2.51 -15.52 -5.04
N VAL A 81 1.80 -16.62 -4.79
CA VAL A 81 0.98 -17.29 -5.82
C VAL A 81 -0.18 -16.39 -6.26
N THR A 82 -0.84 -15.71 -5.32
CA THR A 82 -1.92 -14.77 -5.61
C THR A 82 -1.42 -13.60 -6.46
N ILE A 83 -0.29 -12.97 -6.10
CA ILE A 83 0.32 -11.88 -6.88
C ILE A 83 0.61 -12.32 -8.32
N GLN A 84 1.19 -13.52 -8.50
CA GLN A 84 1.48 -14.07 -9.83
C GLN A 84 0.21 -14.21 -10.66
N LYS A 85 -0.86 -14.75 -10.08
CA LYS A 85 -2.15 -14.95 -10.78
C LYS A 85 -2.85 -13.63 -11.07
N THR A 86 -2.88 -12.71 -10.10
CA THR A 86 -3.60 -11.43 -10.19
C THR A 86 -3.01 -10.50 -11.24
N PHE A 87 -1.67 -10.45 -11.36
CA PHE A 87 -0.99 -9.55 -12.30
C PHE A 87 -0.34 -10.26 -13.50
N THR A 88 -0.51 -11.57 -13.62
CA THR A 88 0.14 -12.41 -14.64
C THR A 88 1.66 -12.23 -14.61
N TYR A 89 2.23 -12.26 -13.40
CA TYR A 89 3.64 -12.03 -13.14
C TYR A 89 4.43 -13.33 -13.05
N SER A 90 5.70 -13.28 -13.46
CA SER A 90 6.67 -14.33 -13.13
C SER A 90 6.96 -14.38 -11.63
N ARG A 91 7.53 -15.49 -11.16
CA ARG A 91 7.94 -15.65 -9.75
C ARG A 91 8.83 -14.50 -9.27
N THR A 92 9.80 -14.08 -10.07
CA THR A 92 10.72 -12.97 -9.73
C THR A 92 9.98 -11.64 -9.61
N GLN A 93 9.08 -11.33 -10.54
CA GLN A 93 8.29 -10.10 -10.47
C GLN A 93 7.36 -10.09 -9.26
N ALA A 94 6.75 -11.23 -8.94
CA ALA A 94 5.90 -11.36 -7.76
C ALA A 94 6.69 -11.23 -6.46
N GLN A 95 7.89 -11.81 -6.38
CA GLN A 95 8.80 -11.61 -5.24
C GLN A 95 9.19 -10.14 -5.07
N HIS A 96 9.49 -9.46 -6.16
CA HIS A 96 9.81 -8.03 -6.11
C HIS A 96 8.61 -7.20 -5.62
N LEU A 97 7.41 -7.46 -6.14
CA LEU A 97 6.20 -6.76 -5.70
C LEU A 97 5.85 -7.06 -4.24
N PHE A 98 6.07 -8.31 -3.79
CA PHE A 98 5.91 -8.70 -2.40
C PHE A 98 6.84 -7.92 -1.47
N ILE A 99 8.11 -7.72 -1.85
CA ILE A 99 9.05 -6.92 -1.07
C ILE A 99 8.53 -5.48 -0.93
N ILE A 100 8.10 -4.85 -2.02
CA ILE A 100 7.52 -3.49 -2.00
C ILE A 100 6.29 -3.45 -1.09
N LEU A 101 5.41 -4.45 -1.19
CA LEU A 101 4.23 -4.56 -0.34
C LEU A 101 4.60 -4.65 1.15
N MET A 102 5.57 -5.50 1.52
CA MET A 102 6.03 -5.61 2.91
C MET A 102 6.71 -4.33 3.41
N GLU A 103 7.39 -3.60 2.54
CA GLU A 103 7.91 -2.27 2.86
C GLU A 103 6.78 -1.27 3.17
N CYS A 104 5.65 -1.33 2.46
CA CYS A 104 4.47 -0.53 2.82
C CYS A 104 3.98 -0.90 4.23
N MET A 105 3.96 -2.19 4.56
CA MET A 105 3.49 -2.70 5.86
C MET A 105 4.41 -2.35 7.04
N LYS A 106 5.62 -1.83 6.80
CA LYS A 106 6.46 -1.27 7.88
C LYS A 106 5.91 0.02 8.45
N LYS A 107 5.08 0.76 7.69
CA LYS A 107 4.38 1.97 8.12
C LYS A 107 2.88 1.72 8.20
N LYS A 108 2.52 0.58 8.80
CA LYS A 108 1.14 0.09 8.90
C LYS A 108 0.22 1.11 9.54
N GLU A 109 0.71 1.88 10.51
CA GLU A 109 -0.04 2.94 11.20
C GLU A 109 -0.56 4.04 10.27
N LEU A 110 0.08 4.24 9.12
CA LEU A 110 -0.32 5.21 8.09
C LEU A 110 -1.23 4.60 7.01
N THR A 111 -1.45 3.29 7.04
CA THR A 111 -2.30 2.57 6.09
C THR A 111 -3.58 2.14 6.80
N GLN A 112 -4.73 2.46 6.23
CA GLN A 112 -6.04 2.07 6.77
C GLN A 112 -6.77 1.21 5.73
N THR A 113 -7.42 0.14 6.18
CA THR A 113 -8.28 -0.71 5.33
C THR A 113 -9.69 -0.70 5.89
N ASN A 114 -10.70 -0.53 5.04
CA ASN A 114 -12.11 -0.70 5.41
C ASN A 114 -12.47 -2.19 5.38
N SER A 115 -12.39 -2.88 6.52
CA SER A 115 -12.98 -4.22 6.68
C SER A 115 -14.01 -4.21 7.78
#